data_AF-A0AA38JA92-F1
#
_entry.id   AF-A0AA38JA92-F1
#
_cell.length_a   1.000
_cell.length_b   1.000
_cell.length_c   1.000
_cell.angle_alpha   90.00
_cell.angle_beta   90.00
_cell.angle_gamma   90.00
#
_symmetry.space_group_name_H-M   'P 1'
#
loop_
_entity.id
_entity.type
_entity.pdbx_description
1 polymer ?
#
loop_
_entity_poly.entity_id
_entity_poly.type
_entity_poly.pdbx_seq_one_letter_code
_entity_poly.pdbx_strand_id
1 'polypeptide(L)'
;MVHPPKDLYDLSSPVLVLWKICGLPHYEIRKSQQLKNKTLVVKNSKIFCVFLVFIVSNILGYNAIYKGISNTFTDYTKLYQLLACMMDNIGTIVLCQTQKYNFCESIRRCNSIALEKLALDHTIVTKLHRTLLIIYVAQILPMALTSGYIYWNSIDTEIIAYQMEWYCSAFCELLLFYFLVVLNELYAQLEKSFNRNKTNNLENLMVIYWQLFQVSKNINKAFSKLIILKSFSDFAFITVQLANVLSYDPKIGGISLYWWDIIILHTWIPVTLITYLRIALYFEKIVEKNNKIIEQITIVMEINEPKYHEKRFNLCVYINNLNFTIFGSVPINLNLFYSMVVGVVTYVIILIQFREMVKT
;
A
#
# COMPACT_ATOMS: atom_id res chain seq x y z
N MET A 1 20.95 14.75 10.78
CA MET A 1 20.14 15.87 10.29
C MET A 1 19.41 15.43 9.03
N VAL A 2 18.08 15.32 9.06
CA VAL A 2 17.28 15.11 7.83
C VAL A 2 17.07 16.50 7.23
N HIS A 3 17.73 16.80 6.12
CA HIS A 3 17.46 18.05 5.41
C HIS A 3 16.01 18.05 4.91
N PRO A 4 15.28 19.18 5.01
CA PRO A 4 13.92 19.24 4.50
C PRO A 4 13.94 18.96 2.99
N PRO A 5 13.02 18.10 2.49
CA PRO A 5 13.00 17.73 1.08
C PRO A 5 12.65 18.94 0.22
N LYS A 6 13.38 19.12 -0.89
CA LYS A 6 13.18 20.25 -1.80
C LYS A 6 12.15 19.95 -2.89
N ASP A 7 11.97 18.68 -3.23
CA ASP A 7 11.07 18.21 -4.27
C ASP A 7 10.47 16.84 -3.91
N LEU A 8 9.56 16.35 -4.77
CA LEU A 8 8.95 15.03 -4.57
C LEU A 8 9.96 13.88 -4.79
N TYR A 9 11.06 14.12 -5.51
CA TYR A 9 12.13 13.11 -5.61
C TYR A 9 12.84 12.92 -4.27
N ASP A 10 13.19 14.02 -3.57
CA ASP A 10 13.76 13.97 -2.23
C ASP A 10 12.79 13.32 -1.23
N LEU A 11 11.48 13.56 -1.40
CA LEU A 11 10.42 12.92 -0.62
C LEU A 11 10.34 11.40 -0.86
N SER A 12 10.51 10.95 -2.11
CA SER A 12 10.46 9.53 -2.49
C SER A 12 11.73 8.76 -2.14
N SER A 13 12.88 9.43 -2.06
CA SER A 13 14.21 8.81 -1.93
C SER A 13 14.32 7.80 -0.77
N PRO A 14 13.89 8.11 0.48
CA PRO A 14 13.99 7.15 1.58
C PRO A 14 13.22 5.85 1.31
N VAL A 15 12.03 5.95 0.72
CA VAL A 15 11.22 4.79 0.35
C VAL A 15 11.93 3.97 -0.73
N LEU A 16 12.46 4.63 -1.76
CA LEU A 16 13.13 3.94 -2.88
C LEU A 16 14.43 3.24 -2.45
N VAL A 17 15.14 3.78 -1.44
CA VAL A 17 16.32 3.12 -0.84
C VAL A 17 15.90 1.84 -0.12
N LEU A 18 14.88 1.91 0.74
CA LEU A 18 14.36 0.74 1.46
C LEU A 18 13.80 -0.31 0.48
N TRP A 19 13.05 0.15 -0.52
CA TRP A 19 12.47 -0.66 -1.58
C TRP A 19 13.52 -1.53 -2.29
N LYS A 20 14.67 -0.95 -2.64
CA LYS A 20 15.77 -1.67 -3.28
C LYS A 20 16.33 -2.79 -2.40
N ILE A 21 16.45 -2.56 -1.09
CA ILE A 21 17.07 -3.52 -0.15
C ILE A 21 16.22 -4.79 -0.04
N CYS A 22 14.90 -4.68 -0.22
CA CYS A 22 13.96 -5.80 -0.14
C CYS A 22 13.77 -6.56 -1.45
N GLY A 23 14.72 -6.45 -2.40
CA GLY A 23 14.63 -7.14 -3.69
C GLY A 23 13.58 -6.55 -4.65
N LEU A 24 12.96 -5.41 -4.32
CA LEU A 24 12.04 -4.74 -5.22
C LEU A 24 12.81 -3.87 -6.25
N PRO A 25 12.15 -3.33 -7.31
CA PRO A 25 12.83 -2.63 -8.39
C PRO A 25 13.76 -1.49 -7.94
N HIS A 26 14.96 -1.44 -8.52
CA HIS A 26 15.94 -0.41 -8.22
C HIS A 26 15.70 0.83 -9.09
N TYR A 27 15.54 1.98 -8.45
CA TYR A 27 15.46 3.27 -9.13
C TYR A 27 16.63 4.17 -8.74
N GLU A 28 17.14 4.93 -9.70
CA GLU A 28 18.19 5.92 -9.49
C GLU A 28 17.71 7.31 -9.91
N ILE A 29 17.95 8.30 -9.05
CA ILE A 29 17.69 9.70 -9.36
C ILE A 29 18.93 10.27 -10.05
N ARG A 30 18.82 10.55 -11.36
CA ARG A 30 19.88 11.18 -12.16
C ARG A 30 19.58 12.66 -12.36
N LYS A 31 20.59 13.51 -12.15
CA LYS A 31 20.53 14.91 -12.59
C LYS A 31 20.81 14.95 -14.08
N SER A 32 19.84 15.39 -14.89
CA SER A 32 20.08 15.61 -16.32
C SER A 32 20.92 16.88 -16.49
N GLN A 33 22.07 16.77 -17.16
CA GLN A 33 22.94 17.91 -17.46
C GLN A 33 22.28 18.96 -18.37
N GLN A 34 21.27 18.56 -19.17
CA GLN A 34 20.62 19.46 -20.13
C GLN A 34 19.40 20.21 -19.56
N LEU A 35 18.76 19.73 -18.50
CA LEU A 35 17.48 20.27 -18.03
C LEU A 35 17.50 20.88 -16.62
N LYS A 36 18.64 20.84 -15.89
CA LYS A 36 18.72 21.12 -14.44
C LYS A 36 17.70 20.33 -13.57
N ASN A 37 16.89 19.45 -14.17
CA ASN A 37 15.87 18.67 -13.51
C ASN A 37 16.38 17.27 -13.14
N LYS A 38 15.99 16.82 -11.95
CA LYS A 38 16.17 15.43 -11.52
C LYS A 38 15.22 14.54 -12.32
N THR A 39 15.69 13.35 -12.70
CA THR A 39 14.91 12.34 -13.42
C THR A 39 15.11 10.99 -12.73
N LEU A 40 14.04 10.20 -12.65
CA LEU A 40 14.10 8.85 -12.11
C LEU A 40 14.29 7.84 -13.25
N VAL A 41 15.24 6.92 -13.08
CA VAL A 41 15.55 5.88 -14.07
C VAL A 41 15.54 4.50 -13.41
N VAL A 42 14.96 3.52 -14.11
CA VAL A 42 14.97 2.12 -13.67
C VAL A 42 16.37 1.53 -13.89
N LYS A 43 16.96 0.94 -12.85
CA LYS A 43 18.21 0.18 -12.93
C LYS A 43 17.94 -1.32 -12.87
N ASN A 44 18.67 -2.07 -13.69
CA ASN A 44 18.70 -3.51 -13.56
C ASN A 44 19.48 -3.87 -12.28
N SER A 45 18.81 -4.58 -11.37
CA SER A 45 19.38 -5.08 -10.12
C SER A 45 19.14 -6.59 -10.08
N LYS A 46 20.13 -7.36 -9.65
CA LYS A 46 19.99 -8.81 -9.42
C LYS A 46 19.57 -9.14 -7.98
N ILE A 47 19.37 -8.13 -7.13
CA ILE A 47 19.00 -8.30 -5.72
C ILE A 47 17.68 -9.07 -5.59
N PHE A 48 16.74 -8.88 -6.52
CA PHE A 48 15.48 -9.64 -6.52
C PHE A 48 15.70 -11.16 -6.70
N CYS A 49 16.69 -11.58 -7.49
CA CYS A 49 17.02 -13.01 -7.65
C CYS A 49 17.56 -13.59 -6.34
N VAL A 50 18.44 -12.85 -5.65
CA VAL A 50 18.98 -13.27 -4.34
C VAL A 50 17.85 -13.41 -3.33
N PHE A 51 16.92 -12.45 -3.30
CA PHE A 51 15.79 -12.48 -2.39
C PHE A 51 14.79 -13.61 -2.70
N LEU A 52 14.54 -13.89 -3.98
CA LEU A 52 13.71 -15.04 -4.39
C LEU A 52 14.37 -16.38 -4.02
N VAL A 53 15.68 -16.53 -4.24
CA VAL A 53 16.42 -17.73 -3.83
C VAL A 53 16.35 -17.90 -2.31
N PHE A 54 16.51 -16.81 -1.56
CA PHE A 54 16.36 -16.83 -0.11
C PHE A 54 14.96 -17.30 0.32
N ILE A 55 13.89 -16.73 -0.26
CA ILE A 55 12.50 -17.17 0.00
C ILE A 55 12.32 -18.67 -0.30
N VAL A 56 12.73 -19.12 -1.49
CA VAL A 56 12.58 -20.53 -1.89
C VAL A 56 13.40 -21.46 -0.99
N SER A 57 14.60 -21.05 -0.57
CA SER A 57 15.42 -21.83 0.35
C SER A 57 14.77 -21.98 1.73
N ASN A 58 14.04 -20.96 2.22
CA ASN A 58 13.27 -21.06 3.45
C ASN A 58 12.12 -22.06 3.31
N ILE A 59 11.43 -22.09 2.16
CA ILE A 59 10.35 -23.07 1.89
C ILE A 59 10.91 -24.49 1.88
N LEU A 60 12.01 -24.71 1.18
CA LEU A 60 12.65 -26.02 1.07
C LEU A 60 13.21 -26.49 2.43
N GLY A 61 13.83 -25.57 3.19
CA GLY A 61 14.31 -25.83 4.54
C GLY A 61 13.18 -26.19 5.49
N TYR A 62 12.08 -25.43 5.46
CA TYR A 62 10.89 -25.74 6.25
C TYR A 62 10.32 -27.11 5.91
N ASN A 63 10.07 -27.41 4.64
CA ASN A 63 9.54 -28.71 4.21
C ASN A 63 10.47 -29.89 4.53
N ALA A 64 11.80 -29.68 4.52
CA ALA A 64 12.76 -30.71 4.89
C ALA A 64 12.72 -31.02 6.39
N ILE A 65 12.52 -30.00 7.24
CA ILE A 65 12.38 -30.13 8.69
C ILE A 65 10.99 -30.70 9.05
N TYR A 66 9.95 -30.28 8.34
CA TYR A 66 8.56 -30.68 8.61
C TYR A 66 8.24 -32.15 8.35
N LYS A 67 9.02 -32.83 7.50
CA LYS A 67 8.90 -34.28 7.31
C LYS A 67 9.07 -35.10 8.60
N GLY A 68 9.53 -34.49 9.71
CA GLY A 68 9.67 -35.12 11.02
C GLY A 68 8.71 -34.65 12.12
N ILE A 69 7.77 -33.73 11.86
CA ILE A 69 6.90 -33.12 12.88
C ILE A 69 5.54 -33.83 12.96
N SER A 70 4.97 -33.91 14.16
CA SER A 70 3.70 -34.53 14.49
C SER A 70 2.54 -34.05 13.59
N ASN A 71 1.64 -34.94 13.17
CA ASN A 71 0.47 -34.59 12.36
C ASN A 71 -0.62 -33.86 13.19
N THR A 72 -0.32 -32.68 13.75
CA THR A 72 -1.28 -31.92 14.56
C THR A 72 -1.99 -30.84 13.73
N PHE A 73 -3.17 -30.40 14.19
CA PHE A 73 -3.91 -29.30 13.57
C PHE A 73 -3.08 -28.01 13.50
N THR A 74 -2.39 -27.67 14.59
CA THR A 74 -1.50 -26.50 14.67
C THR A 74 -0.38 -26.54 13.63
N ASP A 75 0.09 -27.73 13.31
CA ASP A 75 1.15 -27.91 12.34
C ASP A 75 0.66 -27.62 10.90
N TYR A 76 -0.52 -28.13 10.54
CA TYR A 76 -1.16 -27.81 9.26
C TYR A 76 -1.54 -26.33 9.14
N THR A 77 -1.99 -25.69 10.22
CA THR A 77 -2.36 -24.27 10.19
C THR A 77 -1.14 -23.36 10.01
N LYS A 78 -0.01 -23.68 10.65
CA LYS A 78 1.28 -23.00 10.44
C LYS A 78 1.80 -23.17 9.02
N LEU A 79 1.73 -24.38 8.45
CA LEU A 79 2.11 -24.60 7.06
C LEU A 79 1.25 -23.76 6.10
N TYR A 80 -0.06 -23.67 6.33
CA TYR A 80 -0.94 -22.84 5.52
C TYR A 80 -0.58 -21.34 5.61
N GLN A 81 -0.32 -20.82 6.81
CA GLN A 81 0.15 -19.44 7.00
C GLN A 81 1.46 -19.20 6.25
N LEU A 82 2.45 -20.09 6.40
CA LEU A 82 3.72 -19.97 5.70
C LEU A 82 3.53 -19.93 4.19
N LEU A 83 2.71 -20.82 3.62
CA LEU A 83 2.43 -20.81 2.19
C LEU A 83 1.76 -19.50 1.73
N ALA A 84 0.81 -18.97 2.50
CA ALA A 84 0.17 -17.69 2.21
C ALA A 84 1.19 -16.53 2.21
N CYS A 85 2.02 -16.44 3.25
CA CYS A 85 3.09 -15.44 3.37
C CYS A 85 4.09 -15.51 2.20
N MET A 86 4.44 -16.73 1.78
CA MET A 86 5.38 -16.93 0.67
C MET A 86 4.77 -16.58 -0.68
N MET A 87 3.50 -16.91 -0.89
CA MET A 87 2.75 -16.48 -2.08
C MET A 87 2.66 -14.95 -2.15
N ASP A 88 2.42 -14.29 -1.02
CA ASP A 88 2.41 -12.81 -0.96
C ASP A 88 3.78 -12.22 -1.28
N ASN A 89 4.85 -12.72 -0.66
CA ASN A 89 6.21 -12.24 -0.90
C ASN A 89 6.65 -12.41 -2.36
N ILE A 90 6.50 -13.61 -2.91
CA ILE A 90 6.88 -13.89 -4.30
C ILE A 90 6.01 -13.08 -5.25
N GLY A 91 4.68 -13.09 -5.04
CA GLY A 91 3.74 -12.36 -5.88
C GLY A 91 4.01 -10.86 -5.84
N THR A 92 4.30 -10.29 -4.67
CA THR A 92 4.67 -8.88 -4.51
C THR A 92 5.94 -8.54 -5.28
N ILE A 93 7.01 -9.32 -5.12
CA ILE A 93 8.27 -9.10 -5.87
C ILE A 93 8.02 -9.16 -7.38
N VAL A 94 7.35 -10.21 -7.86
CA VAL A 94 7.07 -10.40 -9.28
C VAL A 94 6.21 -9.27 -9.83
N LEU A 95 5.10 -8.94 -9.15
CA LEU A 95 4.22 -7.84 -9.55
C LEU A 95 4.98 -6.52 -9.57
N CYS A 96 5.77 -6.20 -8.55
CA CYS A 96 6.56 -4.98 -8.54
C CYS A 96 7.58 -4.93 -9.67
N GLN A 97 8.25 -6.04 -9.99
CA GLN A 97 9.18 -6.12 -11.13
C GLN A 97 8.47 -5.92 -12.48
N THR A 98 7.27 -6.49 -12.66
CA THR A 98 6.49 -6.28 -13.90
C THR A 98 5.97 -4.85 -14.04
N GLN A 99 5.70 -4.16 -12.91
CA GLN A 99 5.16 -2.80 -12.89
C GLN A 99 6.26 -1.71 -12.74
N LYS A 100 7.54 -2.07 -12.75
CA LYS A 100 8.65 -1.14 -12.44
C LYS A 100 8.65 0.15 -13.29
N TYR A 101 8.32 0.04 -14.57
CA TYR A 101 8.25 1.22 -15.45
C TYR A 101 7.04 2.10 -15.12
N ASN A 102 5.90 1.51 -14.75
CA ASN A 102 4.70 2.25 -14.37
C ASN A 102 4.89 3.03 -13.07
N PHE A 103 5.59 2.45 -12.07
CA PHE A 103 5.95 3.17 -10.85
C PHE A 103 6.91 4.33 -11.14
N CYS A 104 7.97 4.06 -11.91
CA CYS A 104 8.94 5.08 -12.31
C CYS A 104 8.27 6.26 -13.03
N GLU A 105 7.40 5.95 -13.98
CA GLU A 105 6.66 6.95 -14.75
C GLU A 105 5.69 7.73 -13.87
N SER A 106 4.97 7.06 -12.96
CA SER A 106 4.03 7.71 -12.04
C SER A 106 4.74 8.71 -11.12
N ILE A 107 5.90 8.35 -10.55
CA ILE A 107 6.71 9.28 -9.73
C ILE A 107 7.16 10.48 -10.58
N ARG A 108 7.68 10.23 -11.78
CA ARG A 108 8.12 11.29 -12.70
C ARG A 108 6.99 12.24 -13.06
N ARG A 109 5.81 11.72 -13.39
CA ARG A 109 4.62 12.53 -13.73
C ARG A 109 4.12 13.32 -12.52
N CYS A 110 4.03 12.71 -11.33
CA CYS A 110 3.70 13.44 -10.10
C CYS A 110 4.66 14.61 -9.87
N ASN A 111 5.97 14.39 -10.03
CA ASN A 111 6.96 15.45 -9.83
C ASN A 111 6.87 16.58 -10.87
N SER A 112 6.66 16.25 -12.15
CA SER A 112 6.43 17.25 -13.21
C SER A 112 5.16 18.08 -12.93
N ILE A 113 4.05 17.44 -12.56
CA ILE A 113 2.82 18.15 -12.19
C ILE A 113 3.07 19.07 -10.98
N ALA A 114 3.74 18.57 -9.94
CA ALA A 114 4.00 19.30 -8.71
C ALA A 114 4.86 20.54 -8.91
N LEU A 115 6.00 20.41 -9.59
CA LEU A 115 6.98 21.49 -9.72
C LEU A 115 6.72 22.41 -10.91
N GLU A 116 6.36 21.85 -12.07
CA GLU A 116 6.30 22.61 -13.33
C GLU A 116 4.92 23.20 -13.57
N LYS A 117 3.85 22.60 -13.02
CA LYS A 117 2.47 22.98 -13.34
C LYS A 117 1.68 23.57 -12.18
N LEU A 118 1.81 22.99 -10.99
CA LEU A 118 1.16 23.48 -9.77
C LEU A 118 2.08 24.33 -8.89
N ALA A 119 3.39 24.37 -9.21
CA ALA A 119 4.41 25.13 -8.50
C ALA A 119 4.29 25.00 -6.97
N LEU A 120 4.25 23.76 -6.47
CA LEU A 120 4.09 23.49 -5.03
C LEU A 120 5.17 24.23 -4.23
N ASP A 121 4.71 24.98 -3.23
CA ASP A 121 5.61 25.70 -2.34
C ASP A 121 6.36 24.74 -1.38
N HIS A 122 7.47 25.22 -0.83
CA HIS A 122 8.29 24.45 0.12
C HIS A 122 7.50 24.07 1.40
N THR A 123 6.51 24.86 1.80
CA THR A 123 5.72 24.60 3.01
C THR A 123 4.82 23.39 2.84
N ILE A 124 4.22 23.22 1.65
CA ILE A 124 3.41 22.08 1.26
C ILE A 124 4.29 20.82 1.20
N VAL A 125 5.47 20.90 0.56
CA VAL A 125 6.40 19.76 0.48
C VAL A 125 6.86 19.33 1.89
N THR A 126 7.11 20.29 2.79
CA THR A 126 7.47 20.00 4.19
C THR A 126 6.30 19.35 4.95
N LYS A 127 5.06 19.80 4.70
CA LYS A 127 3.86 19.19 5.28
C LYS A 127 3.68 17.75 4.82
N LEU A 128 3.86 17.48 3.52
CA LEU A 128 3.83 16.12 2.97
C LEU A 128 4.87 15.22 3.61
N HIS A 129 6.09 15.73 3.78
CA HIS A 129 7.16 15.02 4.47
C HIS A 129 6.78 14.65 5.90
N ARG A 130 6.23 15.58 6.68
CA ARG A 130 5.79 15.31 8.05
C ARG A 130 4.68 14.26 8.09
N THR A 131 3.69 14.34 7.21
CA THR A 131 2.61 13.34 7.13
C THR A 131 3.15 11.96 6.79
N LEU A 132 4.02 11.86 5.78
CA LEU A 132 4.63 10.58 5.41
C LEU A 132 5.52 10.03 6.51
N LEU A 133 6.32 10.86 7.17
CA LEU A 133 7.17 10.43 8.27
C LEU A 133 6.35 9.84 9.43
N ILE A 134 5.22 10.46 9.78
CA ILE A 134 4.30 9.90 10.80
C ILE A 134 3.77 8.53 10.37
N ILE A 135 3.34 8.39 9.11
CA ILE A 135 2.86 7.11 8.58
C ILE A 135 3.97 6.06 8.61
N TYR A 136 5.18 6.41 8.15
CA TYR A 136 6.31 5.49 8.07
C TYR A 136 6.77 5.04 9.45
N VAL A 137 6.87 5.96 10.41
CA VAL A 137 7.20 5.61 11.80
C VAL A 137 6.12 4.71 12.39
N ALA A 138 4.85 5.01 12.17
CA ALA A 138 3.75 4.19 12.68
C ALA A 138 3.73 2.77 12.10
N GLN A 139 4.24 2.56 10.88
CA GLN A 139 4.36 1.22 10.27
C GLN A 139 5.64 0.49 10.68
N ILE A 140 6.80 1.17 10.65
CA ILE A 140 8.11 0.56 10.91
C ILE A 140 8.33 0.30 12.41
N LEU A 141 7.81 1.15 13.30
CA LEU A 141 8.06 1.03 14.75
C LEU A 141 7.52 -0.28 15.34
N PRO A 142 6.26 -0.70 15.11
CA PRO A 142 5.78 -2.00 15.57
C PRO A 142 6.62 -3.16 15.05
N MET A 143 7.07 -3.08 13.79
CA MET A 143 7.91 -4.11 13.18
C MET A 143 9.30 -4.18 13.83
N ALA A 144 9.91 -3.04 14.12
CA ALA A 144 11.21 -2.99 14.78
C ALA A 144 11.13 -3.54 16.21
N LEU A 145 10.08 -3.20 16.96
CA LEU A 145 9.86 -3.68 18.32
C LEU A 145 9.62 -5.19 18.37
N THR A 146 8.75 -5.70 17.49
CA THR A 146 8.48 -7.15 17.39
C THR A 146 9.73 -7.93 16.95
N SER A 147 10.52 -7.38 16.01
CA SER A 147 11.73 -8.04 15.54
C SER A 147 12.85 -8.06 16.58
N GLY A 148 13.04 -6.97 17.33
CA GLY A 148 13.97 -6.92 18.45
C GLY A 148 13.63 -7.92 19.55
N TYR A 149 12.33 -8.06 19.88
CA TYR A 149 11.86 -9.06 20.84
C TYR A 149 12.11 -10.50 20.37
N ILE A 150 11.85 -10.80 19.10
CA ILE A 150 12.08 -12.13 18.52
C ILE A 150 13.57 -12.48 18.52
N TYR A 151 14.43 -11.55 18.10
CA TYR A 151 15.88 -11.76 18.10
C TYR A 151 16.40 -12.07 19.51
N TRP A 152 15.89 -11.35 20.52
CA TRP A 152 16.28 -11.55 21.92
C TRP A 152 15.87 -12.92 22.46
N ASN A 153 14.74 -13.47 22.00
CA ASN A 153 14.20 -14.73 22.48
C ASN A 153 14.57 -15.95 21.61
N SER A 154 15.47 -15.79 20.63
CA SER A 154 16.07 -16.89 19.84
C SER A 154 15.06 -17.84 19.18
N ILE A 155 14.06 -17.29 18.51
CA ILE A 155 12.89 -18.08 18.07
C ILE A 155 13.06 -18.69 16.66
N ASP A 156 12.40 -19.84 16.47
CA ASP A 156 12.29 -20.71 15.29
C ASP A 156 12.30 -20.03 13.91
N THR A 157 12.77 -20.79 12.91
CA THR A 157 12.77 -20.44 11.47
C THR A 157 11.41 -20.01 10.92
N GLU A 158 10.30 -20.46 11.53
CA GLU A 158 8.94 -20.03 11.19
C GLU A 158 8.74 -18.52 11.41
N ILE A 159 9.27 -18.00 12.52
CA ILE A 159 9.08 -16.60 12.88
C ILE A 159 9.86 -15.68 11.94
N ILE A 160 11.02 -16.13 11.46
CA ILE A 160 11.82 -15.40 10.46
C ILE A 160 11.04 -15.25 9.15
N ALA A 161 10.31 -16.28 8.73
CA ALA A 161 9.48 -16.24 7.53
C ALA A 161 8.31 -15.23 7.67
N TYR A 162 7.64 -15.21 8.83
CA TYR A 162 6.58 -14.23 9.12
C TYR A 162 7.12 -12.80 9.16
N GLN A 163 8.30 -12.58 9.76
CA GLN A 163 8.94 -11.27 9.75
C GLN A 163 9.24 -10.80 8.32
N MET A 164 9.74 -11.68 7.45
CA MET A 164 10.05 -11.34 6.06
C MET A 164 8.81 -10.92 5.26
N GLU A 165 7.66 -11.56 5.49
CA GLU A 165 6.37 -11.11 4.96
C GLU A 165 6.01 -9.71 5.44
N TRP A 166 6.04 -9.49 6.76
CA TRP A 166 5.75 -8.18 7.34
C TRP A 166 6.63 -7.10 6.71
N TYR A 167 7.93 -7.38 6.53
CA TYR A 167 8.86 -6.47 5.87
C TYR A 167 8.46 -6.16 4.44
N CYS A 168 8.32 -7.15 3.58
CA CYS A 168 8.00 -6.93 2.16
C CYS A 168 6.66 -6.19 1.99
N SER A 169 5.64 -6.60 2.77
CA SER A 169 4.32 -6.01 2.75
C SER A 169 4.35 -4.54 3.19
N ALA A 170 5.00 -4.25 4.33
CA ALA A 170 5.12 -2.88 4.83
C ALA A 170 5.85 -1.96 3.86
N PHE A 171 6.95 -2.40 3.23
CA PHE A 171 7.65 -1.55 2.26
C PHE A 171 6.77 -1.23 1.04
N CYS A 172 5.97 -2.20 0.57
CA CYS A 172 4.93 -1.98 -0.45
C CYS A 172 3.88 -0.95 -0.04
N GLU A 173 3.43 -1.00 1.21
CA GLU A 173 2.49 -0.03 1.78
C GLU A 173 3.11 1.37 1.89
N LEU A 174 4.38 1.51 2.28
CA LEU A 174 5.04 2.82 2.36
C LEU A 174 5.02 3.52 0.99
N LEU A 175 5.25 2.79 -0.11
CA LEU A 175 5.16 3.37 -1.45
C LEU A 175 3.72 3.67 -1.85
N LEU A 176 2.76 2.82 -1.48
CA LEU A 176 1.34 3.12 -1.69
C LEU A 176 0.95 4.41 -0.97
N PHE A 177 1.30 4.56 0.31
CA PHE A 177 1.03 5.77 1.08
C PHE A 177 1.74 7.00 0.54
N TYR A 178 2.98 6.86 0.04
CA TYR A 178 3.64 7.93 -0.72
C TYR A 178 2.74 8.43 -1.86
N PHE A 179 2.24 7.53 -2.70
CA PHE A 179 1.38 7.91 -3.82
C PHE A 179 0.04 8.49 -3.36
N LEU A 180 -0.61 7.89 -2.37
CA LEU A 180 -1.90 8.35 -1.85
C LEU A 180 -1.81 9.76 -1.27
N VAL A 181 -0.79 10.04 -0.46
CA VAL A 181 -0.57 11.35 0.16
C VAL A 181 -0.24 12.40 -0.91
N VAL A 182 0.66 12.08 -1.85
CA VAL A 182 1.04 12.98 -2.94
C VAL A 182 -0.15 13.27 -3.85
N LEU A 183 -0.89 12.26 -4.30
CA LEU A 183 -2.07 12.43 -5.15
C LEU A 183 -3.12 13.29 -4.45
N ASN A 184 -3.45 12.98 -3.19
CA ASN A 184 -4.44 13.73 -2.42
C ASN A 184 -4.11 15.23 -2.35
N GLU A 185 -2.82 15.58 -2.19
CA GLU A 185 -2.38 16.97 -2.18
C GLU A 185 -2.41 17.60 -3.58
N LEU A 186 -1.97 16.88 -4.63
CA LEU A 186 -2.03 17.39 -6.01
C LEU A 186 -3.47 17.70 -6.43
N TYR A 187 -4.42 16.83 -6.09
CA TYR A 187 -5.84 17.09 -6.32
C TYR A 187 -6.34 18.30 -5.51
N ALA A 188 -5.93 18.44 -4.24
CA ALA A 188 -6.32 19.59 -3.42
C ALA A 188 -5.80 20.93 -3.98
N GLN A 189 -4.58 20.94 -4.53
CA GLN A 189 -3.98 22.14 -5.12
C GLN A 189 -4.58 22.45 -6.49
N LEU A 190 -4.94 21.42 -7.26
CA LEU A 190 -5.69 21.59 -8.49
C LEU A 190 -7.09 22.17 -8.23
N GLU A 191 -7.82 21.64 -7.25
CA GLU A 191 -9.13 22.15 -6.80
C GLU A 191 -9.05 23.64 -6.39
N LYS A 192 -8.04 24.02 -5.60
CA LYS A 192 -7.79 25.43 -5.25
C LYS A 192 -7.51 26.29 -6.48
N SER A 193 -6.79 25.77 -7.46
CA SER A 193 -6.47 26.48 -8.71
C SER A 193 -7.72 26.76 -9.53
N PHE A 194 -8.65 25.80 -9.61
CA PHE A 194 -9.95 26.00 -10.26
C PHE A 194 -10.82 27.04 -9.53
N ASN A 195 -10.84 27.02 -8.20
CA ASN A 195 -11.57 28.01 -7.41
C ASN A 195 -11.07 29.45 -7.58
N ARG A 196 -9.77 29.63 -7.83
CA ARG A 196 -9.12 30.95 -8.01
C ARG A 196 -9.24 31.49 -9.43
N ASN A 197 -9.09 30.64 -10.45
CA ASN A 197 -9.00 31.04 -11.85
C ASN A 197 -10.25 30.62 -12.62
N LYS A 198 -11.36 31.33 -12.42
CA LYS A 198 -12.69 30.90 -12.89
C LYS A 198 -12.88 30.81 -14.41
N THR A 199 -12.03 31.39 -15.27
CA THR A 199 -12.27 31.38 -16.74
C THR A 199 -11.03 31.41 -17.62
N ASN A 200 -9.99 32.19 -17.29
CA ASN A 200 -8.90 32.48 -18.25
C ASN A 200 -7.85 31.37 -18.43
N ASN A 201 -7.87 30.30 -17.63
CA ASN A 201 -6.83 29.26 -17.64
C ASN A 201 -7.37 27.82 -17.68
N LEU A 202 -8.64 27.65 -18.05
CA LEU A 202 -9.34 26.36 -18.01
C LEU A 202 -8.61 25.26 -18.80
N GLU A 203 -8.10 25.57 -19.99
CA GLU A 203 -7.42 24.59 -20.86
C GLU A 203 -6.15 24.01 -20.21
N ASN A 204 -5.34 24.87 -19.60
CA ASN A 204 -4.14 24.46 -18.88
C ASN A 204 -4.49 23.61 -17.66
N LEU A 205 -5.51 24.01 -16.90
CA LEU A 205 -5.98 23.26 -15.74
C LEU A 205 -6.56 21.89 -16.13
N MET A 206 -7.25 21.80 -17.27
CA MET A 206 -7.72 20.52 -17.82
C MET A 206 -6.56 19.60 -18.24
N VAL A 207 -5.51 20.14 -18.86
CA VAL A 207 -4.33 19.32 -19.19
C VAL A 207 -3.69 18.75 -17.92
N ILE A 208 -3.62 19.54 -16.85
CA ILE A 208 -3.13 19.09 -15.54
C ILE A 208 -4.05 17.99 -14.99
N TYR A 209 -5.36 18.21 -15.01
CA TYR A 209 -6.37 17.24 -14.60
C TYR A 209 -6.20 15.90 -15.33
N TRP A 210 -6.09 15.93 -16.67
CA TRP A 210 -5.92 14.73 -17.48
C TRP A 210 -4.68 13.93 -17.10
N GLN A 211 -3.56 14.61 -16.91
CA GLN A 211 -2.33 13.95 -16.51
C GLN A 211 -2.45 13.34 -15.12
N LEU A 212 -3.05 14.05 -14.17
CA LEU A 212 -3.25 13.57 -12.81
C LEU A 212 -4.20 12.36 -12.78
N PHE A 213 -5.29 12.40 -13.54
CA PHE A 213 -6.23 11.29 -13.69
C PHE A 213 -5.56 10.03 -14.27
N GLN A 214 -4.72 10.18 -15.30
CA GLN A 214 -3.95 9.06 -15.86
C GLN A 214 -2.96 8.47 -14.86
N VAL A 215 -2.31 9.32 -14.05
CA VAL A 215 -1.42 8.87 -12.98
C VAL A 215 -2.20 8.09 -11.92
N SER A 216 -3.37 8.60 -11.49
CA SER A 216 -4.26 7.89 -10.55
C SER A 216 -4.70 6.52 -11.07
N LYS A 217 -5.07 6.43 -12.35
CA LYS A 217 -5.42 5.15 -12.99
C LYS A 217 -4.25 4.17 -13.02
N ASN A 218 -3.05 4.64 -13.35
CA ASN A 218 -1.85 3.81 -13.37
C ASN A 218 -1.49 3.29 -11.97
N ILE A 219 -1.61 4.15 -10.95
CA ILE A 219 -1.40 3.78 -9.55
C ILE A 219 -2.45 2.75 -9.12
N ASN A 220 -3.74 2.95 -9.44
CA ASN A 220 -4.78 1.95 -9.16
C ASN A 220 -4.46 0.60 -9.81
N LYS A 221 -4.07 0.60 -11.09
CA LYS A 221 -3.71 -0.63 -11.82
C LYS A 221 -2.50 -1.34 -11.22
N ALA A 222 -1.50 -0.58 -10.77
CA ALA A 222 -0.28 -1.14 -10.19
C ALA A 222 -0.51 -1.71 -8.78
N PHE A 223 -1.28 -1.01 -7.94
CA PHE A 223 -1.50 -1.42 -6.55
C PHE A 223 -2.73 -2.29 -6.32
N SER A 224 -3.75 -2.28 -7.18
CA SER A 224 -4.94 -3.13 -7.01
C SER A 224 -4.58 -4.61 -6.85
N LYS A 225 -3.64 -5.12 -7.66
CA LYS A 225 -3.16 -6.51 -7.55
C LYS A 225 -2.40 -6.78 -6.25
N LEU A 226 -1.60 -5.81 -5.80
CA LEU A 226 -0.84 -5.91 -4.54
C LEU A 226 -1.78 -5.89 -3.34
N ILE A 227 -2.79 -5.01 -3.34
CA ILE A 227 -3.79 -4.91 -2.28
C ILE A 227 -4.54 -6.23 -2.12
N ILE A 228 -4.89 -6.91 -3.21
CA ILE A 228 -5.61 -8.19 -3.15
C ILE A 228 -4.74 -9.31 -2.62
N LEU A 229 -3.52 -9.42 -3.15
CA LEU A 229 -2.57 -10.44 -2.73
C LEU A 229 -2.32 -10.33 -1.21
N LYS A 230 -2.11 -9.09 -0.75
CA LYS A 230 -1.98 -8.77 0.66
C LYS A 230 -3.25 -9.08 1.44
N SER A 231 -4.44 -8.66 0.97
CA SER A 231 -5.71 -8.94 1.66
C SER A 231 -5.95 -10.43 1.84
N PHE A 232 -5.54 -11.25 0.86
CA PHE A 232 -5.59 -12.70 0.97
C PHE A 232 -4.63 -13.23 2.04
N SER A 233 -3.37 -12.77 2.04
CA SER A 233 -2.38 -13.17 3.06
C SER A 233 -2.80 -12.74 4.47
N ASP A 234 -3.21 -11.48 4.64
CA ASP A 234 -3.68 -10.94 5.90
C ASP A 234 -4.92 -11.72 6.40
N PHE A 235 -5.85 -12.06 5.51
CA PHE A 235 -7.02 -12.87 5.87
C PHE A 235 -6.62 -14.28 6.31
N ALA A 236 -5.73 -14.95 5.57
CA ALA A 236 -5.20 -16.26 5.95
C ALA A 236 -4.51 -16.21 7.32
N PHE A 237 -3.73 -15.16 7.57
CA PHE A 237 -3.04 -14.98 8.84
C PHE A 237 -4.01 -14.73 9.99
N ILE A 238 -4.94 -13.77 9.84
CA ILE A 238 -5.94 -13.42 10.85
C ILE A 238 -6.81 -14.64 11.20
N THR A 239 -7.33 -15.33 10.19
CA THR A 239 -8.23 -16.48 10.41
C THR A 239 -7.55 -17.64 11.12
N VAL A 240 -6.30 -17.95 10.74
CA VAL A 240 -5.54 -19.00 11.41
C VAL A 240 -5.13 -18.58 12.82
N GLN A 241 -4.66 -17.35 13.04
CA GLN A 241 -4.26 -16.91 14.38
C GLN A 241 -5.45 -16.92 15.35
N LEU A 242 -6.62 -16.48 14.90
CA LEU A 242 -7.85 -16.54 15.69
C LEU A 242 -8.23 -17.99 16.04
N ALA A 243 -8.10 -18.93 15.08
CA ALA A 243 -8.35 -20.34 15.32
C ALA A 243 -7.36 -20.94 16.32
N ASN A 244 -6.05 -20.65 16.17
CA ASN A 244 -5.00 -21.14 17.06
C ASN A 244 -5.22 -20.65 18.50
N VAL A 245 -5.49 -19.35 18.71
CA VAL A 245 -5.74 -18.78 20.04
C VAL A 245 -6.99 -19.36 20.69
N LEU A 246 -8.08 -19.57 19.93
CA LEU A 246 -9.30 -20.16 20.47
C LEU A 246 -9.15 -21.66 20.73
N SER A 247 -8.27 -22.36 20.01
CA SER A 247 -7.94 -23.77 20.25
C SER A 247 -6.94 -23.99 21.40
N TYR A 248 -6.29 -22.93 21.87
CA TYR A 248 -5.25 -23.00 22.90
C TYR A 248 -5.81 -23.47 24.25
N ASP A 249 -5.20 -24.53 24.81
CA ASP A 249 -5.42 -24.95 26.19
C ASP A 249 -4.27 -24.39 27.06
N PRO A 250 -4.55 -23.43 27.98
CA PRO A 250 -3.53 -22.82 28.84
C PRO A 250 -2.84 -23.81 29.77
N LYS A 251 -3.36 -25.05 29.90
CA LYS A 251 -2.71 -26.11 30.67
C LYS A 251 -1.50 -26.76 29.97
N ILE A 252 -1.36 -26.60 28.64
CA ILE A 252 -0.43 -27.39 27.83
C ILE A 252 0.74 -26.56 27.25
N GLY A 253 0.54 -25.29 26.87
CA GLY A 253 1.51 -24.57 26.04
C GLY A 253 2.48 -23.60 26.75
N GLY A 254 2.45 -23.49 28.07
CA GLY A 254 3.29 -22.54 28.81
C GLY A 254 2.84 -21.07 28.66
N ILE A 255 3.20 -20.23 29.62
CA ILE A 255 2.67 -18.86 29.72
C ILE A 255 3.24 -17.93 28.64
N SER A 256 4.49 -18.15 28.20
CA SER A 256 5.19 -17.26 27.25
C SER A 256 4.64 -17.30 25.81
N LEU A 257 4.31 -18.48 25.29
CA LEU A 257 3.73 -18.64 23.94
C LEU A 257 2.32 -18.05 23.88
N TYR A 258 1.54 -18.22 24.94
CA TYR A 258 0.21 -17.60 25.06
C TYR A 258 0.27 -16.06 25.02
N TRP A 259 1.20 -15.44 25.76
CA TRP A 259 1.38 -13.99 25.72
C TRP A 259 1.85 -13.50 24.34
N TRP A 260 2.68 -14.28 23.65
CA TRP A 260 3.12 -13.97 22.30
C TRP A 260 1.95 -13.92 21.32
N ASP A 261 1.11 -14.95 21.31
CA ASP A 261 -0.05 -15.02 20.43
C ASP A 261 -1.06 -13.90 20.74
N ILE A 262 -1.26 -13.57 22.03
CA ILE A 262 -2.06 -12.42 22.46
C ILE A 262 -1.47 -11.11 21.95
N ILE A 263 -0.17 -10.88 22.11
CA ILE A 263 0.47 -9.63 21.68
C ILE A 263 0.36 -9.48 20.16
N ILE A 264 0.60 -10.55 19.39
CA ILE A 264 0.38 -10.54 17.94
C ILE A 264 -1.08 -10.17 17.63
N LEU A 265 -2.05 -10.80 18.28
CA LEU A 265 -3.46 -10.56 18.02
C LEU A 265 -3.89 -9.11 18.33
N HIS A 266 -3.35 -8.52 19.40
CA HIS A 266 -3.66 -7.16 19.83
C HIS A 266 -2.82 -6.07 19.14
N THR A 267 -1.78 -6.44 18.39
CA THR A 267 -0.94 -5.49 17.65
C THR A 267 -1.12 -5.61 16.14
N TRP A 268 -1.02 -6.83 15.60
CA TRP A 268 -1.09 -7.10 14.17
C TRP A 268 -2.47 -6.81 13.59
N ILE A 269 -3.54 -7.38 14.16
CA ILE A 269 -4.90 -7.21 13.63
C ILE A 269 -5.30 -5.72 13.61
N PRO A 270 -5.12 -4.94 14.69
CA PRO A 270 -5.42 -3.52 14.65
C PRO A 270 -4.55 -2.75 13.65
N VAL A 271 -3.24 -3.04 13.56
CA VAL A 271 -2.35 -2.37 12.58
C VAL A 271 -2.78 -2.64 11.15
N THR A 272 -3.12 -3.89 10.82
CA THR A 272 -3.60 -4.29 9.50
C THR A 272 -4.94 -3.61 9.17
N LEU A 273 -5.91 -3.63 10.10
CA LEU A 273 -7.20 -2.95 9.91
C LEU A 273 -7.06 -1.43 9.77
N ILE A 274 -6.23 -0.79 10.61
CA ILE A 274 -5.95 0.65 10.51
C ILE A 274 -5.30 0.99 9.16
N THR A 275 -4.44 0.11 8.65
CA THR A 275 -3.81 0.29 7.34
C THR A 275 -4.85 0.26 6.22
N TYR A 276 -5.74 -0.74 6.18
CA TYR A 276 -6.83 -0.80 5.20
C TYR A 276 -7.78 0.39 5.32
N LEU A 277 -8.15 0.79 6.54
CA LEU A 277 -8.97 1.98 6.78
C LEU A 277 -8.32 3.23 6.21
N ARG A 278 -7.02 3.45 6.47
CA ARG A 278 -6.29 4.61 5.94
C ARG A 278 -6.25 4.59 4.42
N ILE A 279 -5.98 3.44 3.80
CA ILE A 279 -5.98 3.29 2.33
C ILE A 279 -7.34 3.67 1.76
N ALA A 280 -8.43 3.11 2.31
CA ALA A 280 -9.81 3.42 1.89
C ALA A 280 -10.13 4.91 2.04
N LEU A 281 -9.80 5.52 3.19
CA LEU A 281 -10.00 6.95 3.45
C LEU A 281 -9.26 7.85 2.46
N TYR A 282 -8.02 7.51 2.09
CA TYR A 282 -7.28 8.28 1.10
C TYR A 282 -7.88 8.14 -0.29
N PHE A 283 -8.29 6.94 -0.70
CA PHE A 283 -8.96 6.75 -1.98
C PHE A 283 -10.26 7.55 -2.04
N GLU A 284 -11.12 7.48 -1.03
CA GLU A 284 -12.35 8.28 -0.98
C GLU A 284 -12.07 9.79 -1.04
N LYS A 285 -11.09 10.29 -0.28
CA LYS A 285 -10.71 11.70 -0.31
C LYS A 285 -10.18 12.17 -1.66
N ILE A 286 -9.53 11.29 -2.43
CA ILE A 286 -9.07 11.58 -3.79
C ILE A 286 -10.27 11.61 -4.75
N VAL A 287 -11.17 10.63 -4.65
CA VAL A 287 -12.39 10.56 -5.47
C VAL A 287 -13.29 11.77 -5.22
N GLU A 288 -13.50 12.16 -3.96
CA GLU A 288 -14.31 13.33 -3.58
C GLU A 288 -13.77 14.61 -4.23
N LYS A 289 -12.45 14.84 -4.14
CA LYS A 289 -11.81 16.01 -4.78
C LYS A 289 -11.89 15.96 -6.30
N ASN A 290 -11.70 14.78 -6.89
CA ASN A 290 -11.88 14.58 -8.33
C ASN A 290 -13.29 14.97 -8.77
N ASN A 291 -14.32 14.56 -8.03
CA ASN A 291 -15.72 14.87 -8.34
C ASN A 291 -15.99 16.38 -8.23
N LYS A 292 -15.47 17.05 -7.20
CA LYS A 292 -15.57 18.53 -7.08
C LYS A 292 -14.90 19.25 -8.24
N ILE A 293 -13.74 18.78 -8.71
CA ILE A 293 -13.06 19.35 -9.87
C ILE A 293 -13.89 19.15 -11.14
N ILE A 294 -14.46 17.95 -11.35
CA ILE A 294 -15.34 17.68 -12.50
C ILE A 294 -16.56 18.61 -12.48
N GLU A 295 -17.18 18.80 -11.32
CA GLU A 295 -18.31 19.71 -11.15
C GLU A 295 -17.93 21.15 -11.51
N GLN A 296 -16.80 21.64 -11.01
CA GLN A 296 -16.27 22.98 -11.34
C GLN A 296 -15.98 23.13 -12.83
N ILE A 297 -15.36 22.12 -13.46
CA ILE A 297 -15.10 22.10 -14.90
C ILE A 297 -16.41 22.22 -15.68
N THR A 298 -17.43 21.47 -15.27
CA THR A 298 -18.76 21.45 -15.91
C THR A 298 -19.43 22.82 -15.81
N ILE A 299 -19.46 23.42 -14.62
CA ILE A 299 -20.03 24.76 -14.39
C ILE A 299 -19.34 25.82 -15.24
N VAL A 300 -17.99 25.82 -15.27
CA VAL A 300 -17.24 26.82 -16.04
C VAL A 300 -17.48 26.67 -17.54
N MET A 301 -17.67 25.45 -18.04
CA MET A 301 -17.98 25.21 -19.46
C MET A 301 -19.36 25.72 -19.84
N GLU A 302 -20.37 25.49 -18.99
CA GLU A 302 -21.74 25.96 -19.21
C GLU A 302 -21.82 27.48 -19.24
N ILE A 303 -21.07 28.16 -18.37
CA ILE A 303 -21.03 29.63 -18.33
C ILE A 303 -20.38 30.25 -19.58
N ASN A 304 -19.47 29.54 -20.27
CA ASN A 304 -18.66 30.07 -21.37
C ASN A 304 -19.03 29.49 -22.75
N GLU A 305 -20.25 29.02 -22.95
CA GLU A 305 -20.75 28.69 -24.30
C GLU A 305 -20.79 29.96 -25.17
N PRO A 306 -20.30 29.92 -26.43
CA PRO A 306 -20.02 28.74 -27.27
C PRO A 306 -18.55 28.27 -27.31
N LYS A 307 -17.61 28.94 -26.63
CA LYS A 307 -16.15 28.74 -26.79
C LYS A 307 -15.67 27.31 -26.49
N TYR A 308 -16.40 26.57 -25.65
CA TYR A 308 -16.01 25.22 -25.21
C TYR A 308 -16.93 24.10 -25.69
N HIS A 309 -17.87 24.37 -26.62
CA HIS A 309 -18.87 23.38 -27.06
C HIS A 309 -18.25 22.11 -27.67
N GLU A 310 -17.19 22.23 -28.48
CA GLU A 310 -16.47 21.10 -29.07
C GLU A 310 -15.59 20.35 -28.04
N LYS A 311 -15.04 21.09 -27.05
CA LYS A 311 -14.27 20.51 -25.95
C LYS A 311 -15.16 19.78 -24.94
N ARG A 312 -16.41 20.22 -24.78
CA ARG A 312 -17.44 19.59 -23.93
C ARG A 312 -17.68 18.14 -24.35
N PHE A 313 -17.78 17.86 -25.66
CA PHE A 313 -17.95 16.49 -26.17
C PHE A 313 -16.75 15.59 -25.82
N ASN A 314 -15.52 16.04 -26.10
CA ASN A 314 -14.31 15.29 -25.74
C ASN A 314 -14.24 15.06 -24.22
N LEU A 315 -14.54 16.06 -23.41
CA LEU A 315 -14.58 15.92 -21.97
C LEU A 315 -15.66 14.99 -21.47
N CYS A 316 -16.90 15.06 -21.96
CA CYS A 316 -17.97 14.13 -21.58
C CYS A 316 -17.61 12.68 -21.91
N VAL A 317 -16.86 12.43 -23.00
CA VAL A 317 -16.32 11.10 -23.34
C VAL A 317 -15.23 10.66 -22.36
N TYR A 318 -14.50 11.60 -21.76
CA TYR A 318 -13.38 11.27 -20.88
C TYR A 318 -13.65 11.45 -19.38
N ILE A 319 -14.69 12.18 -18.94
CA ILE A 319 -15.20 12.29 -17.55
C ILE A 319 -15.74 10.92 -17.13
N ASN A 320 -14.82 9.99 -16.96
CA ASN A 320 -15.02 8.77 -16.23
C ASN A 320 -14.77 9.13 -14.78
N ASN A 321 -15.76 8.88 -13.91
CA ASN A 321 -15.55 9.02 -12.48
C ASN A 321 -14.31 8.20 -12.08
N LEU A 322 -13.39 8.87 -11.40
CA LEU A 322 -12.20 8.20 -10.90
C LEU A 322 -12.67 7.19 -9.85
N ASN A 323 -12.56 5.91 -10.18
CA ASN A 323 -12.91 4.83 -9.28
C ASN A 323 -11.66 3.98 -9.03
N PHE A 324 -11.30 3.84 -7.76
CA PHE A 324 -10.26 2.90 -7.32
C PHE A 324 -10.93 1.56 -7.09
N THR A 325 -10.57 0.57 -7.91
CA THR A 325 -11.17 -0.76 -7.90
C THR A 325 -10.13 -1.86 -7.94
N ILE A 326 -10.46 -2.94 -7.25
CA ILE A 326 -9.84 -4.26 -7.32
C ILE A 326 -10.38 -4.98 -8.56
N PHE A 327 -9.48 -5.33 -9.49
CA PHE A 327 -9.78 -5.99 -10.79
C PHE A 327 -10.87 -5.31 -11.64
N GLY A 328 -11.14 -4.02 -11.44
CA GLY A 328 -12.19 -3.32 -12.17
C GLY A 328 -13.59 -3.45 -11.57
N SER A 329 -13.78 -4.29 -10.55
CA SER A 329 -15.12 -4.67 -10.06
C SER A 329 -15.40 -4.23 -8.62
N VAL A 330 -14.46 -4.44 -7.70
CA VAL A 330 -14.70 -4.19 -6.27
C VAL A 330 -14.13 -2.82 -5.90
N PRO A 331 -14.95 -1.82 -5.51
CA PRO A 331 -14.46 -0.50 -5.14
C PRO A 331 -13.66 -0.55 -3.82
N ILE A 332 -12.52 0.14 -3.79
CA ILE A 332 -11.69 0.28 -2.59
C ILE A 332 -12.19 1.50 -1.82
N ASN A 333 -13.25 1.31 -1.04
CA ASN A 333 -13.93 2.35 -0.26
C ASN A 333 -14.18 1.87 1.18
N LEU A 334 -14.83 2.71 2.00
CA LEU A 334 -15.15 2.36 3.38
C LEU A 334 -16.11 1.18 3.49
N ASN A 335 -16.96 0.93 2.48
CA ASN A 335 -17.84 -0.23 2.47
C ASN A 335 -17.04 -1.52 2.38
N LEU A 336 -16.00 -1.58 1.54
CA LEU A 336 -15.10 -2.74 1.48
C LEU A 336 -14.41 -2.97 2.83
N PHE A 337 -13.93 -1.91 3.47
CA PHE A 337 -13.35 -2.01 4.82
C PHE A 337 -14.37 -2.53 5.85
N TYR A 338 -15.60 -2.03 5.83
CA TYR A 338 -16.66 -2.51 6.70
C TYR A 338 -16.95 -4.00 6.47
N SER A 339 -17.02 -4.44 5.21
CA SER A 339 -17.18 -5.86 4.86
C SER A 339 -16.03 -6.73 5.39
N MET A 340 -14.78 -6.23 5.36
CA MET A 340 -13.64 -6.92 5.97
C MET A 340 -13.82 -7.10 7.48
N VAL A 341 -14.19 -6.03 8.20
CA VAL A 341 -14.43 -6.08 9.65
C VAL A 341 -15.57 -7.04 9.99
N VAL A 342 -16.70 -6.95 9.29
CA VAL A 342 -17.84 -7.86 9.48
C VAL A 342 -17.43 -9.30 9.24
N GLY A 343 -16.68 -9.58 8.17
CA GLY A 343 -16.17 -10.92 7.88
C GLY A 343 -15.33 -11.51 9.01
N VAL A 344 -14.39 -10.72 9.56
CA VAL A 344 -13.56 -11.14 10.70
C VAL A 344 -14.42 -11.39 11.94
N VAL A 345 -15.34 -10.48 12.27
CA VAL A 345 -16.22 -10.61 13.45
C VAL A 345 -17.14 -11.82 13.33
N THR A 346 -17.76 -12.03 12.17
CA THR A 346 -18.61 -13.20 11.90
C THR A 346 -17.82 -14.49 12.06
N TYR A 347 -16.59 -14.55 11.54
CA TYR A 347 -15.72 -15.72 11.70
C TYR A 347 -15.39 -16.00 13.17
N VAL A 348 -15.08 -14.96 13.96
CA VAL A 348 -14.83 -15.11 15.42
C VAL A 348 -16.06 -15.66 16.13
N ILE A 349 -17.25 -15.13 15.85
CA ILE A 349 -18.51 -15.62 16.45
C ILE A 349 -18.72 -17.10 16.14
N ILE A 350 -18.53 -17.49 14.87
CA ILE A 350 -18.66 -18.89 14.43
C ILE A 350 -17.65 -19.79 15.19
N LEU A 351 -16.38 -19.38 15.29
CA LEU A 351 -15.37 -20.14 16.01
C LEU A 351 -15.72 -20.34 17.49
N ILE A 352 -16.23 -19.30 18.16
CA ILE A 352 -16.66 -19.39 19.56
C ILE A 352 -17.82 -20.38 19.70
N GLN A 353 -18.84 -20.28 18.85
CA GLN A 353 -20.00 -21.18 18.86
C GLN A 353 -19.59 -22.65 18.68
N PHE A 354 -18.74 -22.95 17.70
CA PHE A 354 -18.26 -24.32 17.50
C PHE A 354 -17.40 -24.82 18.66
N ARG A 355 -16.58 -23.97 19.29
CA ARG A 355 -15.80 -24.36 20.47
C ARG A 355 -16.69 -24.76 21.65
N GLU A 356 -17.78 -24.04 21.87
CA GLU A 356 -18.74 -24.34 22.94
C GLU A 356 -19.48 -25.65 22.68
N MET A 357 -19.88 -25.91 21.43
CA MET A 357 -20.54 -27.17 21.04
C MET A 357 -19.65 -28.41 21.21
N VAL A 358 -18.32 -28.28 21.11
CA VAL A 358 -17.39 -29.42 21.33
C VAL A 358 -17.20 -29.73 22.82
N LYS A 359 -17.54 -28.80 23.72
CA LYS A 359 -17.42 -28.98 25.18
C LYS A 359 -18.69 -29.58 25.82
N THR A 360 -19.82 -29.53 25.14
CA THR A 360 -21.06 -30.23 25.47
C THR A 360 -21.06 -31.62 24.87
#